data_AF-A0A7W5AMU6-F1
#
_entry.id   AF-A0A7W5AMU6-F1
#
_cell.length_a   1.000
_cell.length_b   1.000
_cell.length_c   1.000
_cell.angle_alpha   90.00
_cell.angle_beta   90.00
_cell.angle_gamma   90.00
#
_symmetry.space_group_name_H-M   'P 1'
#
loop_
_entity.id
_entity.type
_entity.pdbx_description
1 polymer ?
#
loop_
_entity_poly.entity_id
_entity_poly.type
_entity_poly.pdbx_seq_one_letter_code
_entity_poly.pdbx_strand_id
1 'polypeptide(L)'
;MTNYLIWSNKQDAWRGPGGKAYTQDIWEAGRFSLNDAEARCRIRAWEPHRPPPEVVVEAPETHLPLDTFEEIEAAPELTRRLVHELTRVAMRERSEQPVWPQDRATDITIVGGEP
;
A
#
# COMPACT_ATOMS: atom_id res chain seq x y z
N MET A 1 -17.80 8.87 -8.20
CA MET A 1 -17.26 7.52 -7.94
C MET A 1 -15.82 7.73 -7.51
N THR A 2 -15.42 7.25 -6.33
CA THR A 2 -14.05 7.48 -5.81
C THR A 2 -13.06 6.60 -6.55
N ASN A 3 -12.02 7.22 -7.10
CA ASN A 3 -10.92 6.53 -7.76
C ASN A 3 -9.72 6.44 -6.81
N TYR A 4 -8.96 5.36 -6.94
CA TYR A 4 -7.77 5.10 -6.18
C TYR A 4 -6.58 4.91 -7.13
N LEU A 5 -5.42 5.35 -6.65
CA LEU A 5 -4.10 5.21 -7.23
C LEU A 5 -3.31 4.18 -6.43
N ILE A 6 -2.35 3.54 -7.08
CA ILE A 6 -1.44 2.61 -6.43
C ILE A 6 -0.03 3.16 -6.60
N TRP A 7 0.60 3.55 -5.50
CA TRP A 7 2.02 3.89 -5.46
C TRP A 7 2.85 2.64 -5.21
N SER A 8 3.92 2.42 -5.95
CA SER A 8 4.90 1.37 -5.64
C SER A 8 6.15 1.98 -5.01
N ASN A 9 6.37 1.71 -3.73
CA ASN A 9 7.60 2.12 -3.04
C ASN A 9 8.85 1.46 -3.63
N LYS A 10 8.70 0.29 -4.28
CA LYS A 10 9.81 -0.39 -4.98
C LYS A 10 10.26 0.34 -6.24
N GLN A 11 9.31 0.92 -6.98
CA GLN A 11 9.57 1.58 -8.25
C GLN A 11 9.67 3.11 -8.13
N ASP A 12 9.36 3.67 -6.96
CA ASP A 12 9.17 5.12 -6.74
C ASP A 12 8.25 5.74 -7.81
N ALA A 13 7.14 5.06 -8.10
CA ALA A 13 6.26 5.40 -9.20
C ALA A 13 4.82 4.88 -9.00
N TRP A 14 3.88 5.53 -9.68
CA TRP A 14 2.47 5.13 -9.76
C TRP A 14 2.28 3.97 -10.71
N ARG A 15 1.33 3.09 -10.39
CA ARG A 15 0.89 2.02 -11.28
C ARG A 15 0.05 2.61 -12.41
N GLY A 16 0.48 2.39 -13.64
CA GLY A 16 -0.20 2.86 -14.85
C GLY A 16 -1.50 2.10 -15.14
N PRO A 17 -2.28 2.59 -16.13
CA PRO A 17 -3.57 2.01 -16.50
C PRO A 17 -3.41 0.54 -16.92
N GLY A 18 -4.38 -0.29 -16.52
CA GLY A 18 -4.36 -1.74 -16.80
C GLY A 18 -3.27 -2.53 -16.05
N GLY A 19 -2.49 -1.90 -15.17
CA GLY A 19 -1.57 -2.58 -14.26
C GLY A 19 -0.29 -3.12 -14.89
N LYS A 20 0.11 -2.61 -16.06
CA LYS A 20 1.26 -3.11 -16.85
C LYS A 20 2.49 -2.20 -16.85
N ALA A 21 2.32 -0.90 -16.62
CA ALA A 21 3.41 0.08 -16.63
C ALA A 21 3.47 0.84 -15.30
N TYR A 22 4.58 1.54 -15.05
CA TYR A 22 4.71 2.51 -13.96
C TYR A 22 4.99 3.89 -14.53
N THR A 23 4.50 4.95 -13.89
CA THR A 23 4.70 6.35 -14.27
C THR A 23 4.96 7.21 -13.05
N GLN A 24 5.76 8.26 -13.19
CA GLN A 24 5.93 9.27 -12.15
C GLN A 24 4.87 10.37 -12.23
N ASP A 25 4.14 10.45 -13.35
CA ASP A 25 3.07 11.40 -13.55
C ASP A 25 1.76 10.86 -12.96
N ILE A 26 1.17 11.63 -12.05
CA ILE A 26 -0.06 11.26 -11.35
C ILE A 26 -1.28 11.28 -12.27
N TRP A 27 -1.30 12.11 -13.30
CA TRP A 27 -2.39 12.23 -14.26
C TRP A 27 -2.40 11.06 -15.24
N GLU A 28 -1.23 10.50 -15.54
CA GLU A 28 -1.09 9.27 -16.34
C GLU A 28 -1.28 7.97 -15.52
N ALA A 29 -1.38 8.06 -14.19
CA ALA A 29 -1.55 6.89 -13.35
C ALA A 29 -2.90 6.18 -13.60
N GLY A 30 -2.93 4.87 -13.36
CA GLY A 30 -4.16 4.09 -13.44
C GLY A 30 -5.15 4.51 -12.35
N ARG A 31 -6.43 4.66 -12.73
CA ARG A 31 -7.54 4.85 -11.79
C ARG A 31 -8.24 3.52 -11.53
N PHE A 32 -8.30 3.12 -10.27
CA PHE A 32 -8.85 1.85 -9.84
C PHE A 32 -9.99 2.07 -8.86
N SER A 33 -10.95 1.14 -8.80
CA SER A 33 -11.86 1.08 -7.67
C SER A 33 -11.12 0.55 -6.43
N LEU A 34 -11.65 0.80 -5.24
CA LEU A 34 -11.03 0.32 -3.99
C LEU A 34 -10.76 -1.19 -4.04
N ASN A 35 -11.79 -1.98 -4.38
CA ASN A 35 -11.68 -3.44 -4.48
C ASN A 35 -10.64 -3.89 -5.52
N ASP A 36 -10.53 -3.17 -6.65
CA ASP A 36 -9.57 -3.47 -7.70
C ASP A 36 -8.13 -3.12 -7.30
N ALA A 37 -7.96 -2.03 -6.55
CA ALA A 37 -6.70 -1.58 -5.98
C ALA A 37 -6.20 -2.52 -4.87
N GLU A 38 -7.07 -2.92 -3.96
CA GLU A 38 -6.78 -3.90 -2.90
C GLU A 38 -6.42 -5.27 -3.49
N ALA A 39 -7.14 -5.74 -4.51
CA ALA A 39 -6.83 -7.00 -5.19
C ALA A 39 -5.46 -6.96 -5.91
N ARG A 40 -5.05 -5.80 -6.40
CA ARG A 40 -3.76 -5.60 -7.10
C ARG A 40 -2.58 -5.44 -6.16
N CYS A 41 -2.78 -4.74 -5.05
CA CYS A 41 -1.78 -4.62 -3.99
C CYS A 41 -1.62 -6.00 -3.35
N ARG A 42 -0.61 -6.78 -3.75
CA ARG A 42 -0.44 -8.15 -3.26
C ARG A 42 -0.14 -8.12 -1.75
N ILE A 43 -1.18 -8.24 -0.93
CA ILE A 43 -1.21 -8.12 0.55
C ILE A 43 -0.21 -9.03 1.31
N ARG A 44 0.48 -9.98 0.66
CA ARG A 44 1.09 -11.13 1.35
C ARG A 44 2.62 -11.15 1.51
N ALA A 45 3.38 -10.18 1.01
CA ALA A 45 4.84 -10.24 1.08
C ALA A 45 5.47 -8.96 1.65
N TRP A 46 4.91 -8.45 2.74
CA TRP A 46 5.48 -7.29 3.41
C TRP A 46 6.25 -7.66 4.69
N GLU A 47 7.56 -7.45 4.62
CA GLU A 47 8.49 -7.66 5.73
C GLU A 47 8.29 -6.64 6.86
N PRO A 48 8.41 -7.05 8.13
CA PRO A 48 8.41 -6.12 9.27
C PRO A 48 9.47 -5.03 9.09
N HIS A 49 9.16 -3.80 9.50
CA HIS A 49 10.05 -2.63 9.47
C HIS A 49 10.54 -2.16 8.09
N ARG A 50 10.06 -2.74 6.98
CA ARG A 50 10.25 -2.21 5.62
C ARG A 50 9.06 -1.33 5.24
N PRO A 51 9.17 -0.42 4.26
CA PRO A 51 7.98 0.23 3.70
C PRO A 51 7.11 -0.82 2.97
N PRO A 52 5.77 -0.67 2.99
CA PRO A 52 4.89 -1.52 2.20
C PRO A 52 5.28 -1.46 0.72
N PRO A 53 5.27 -2.58 -0.02
CA PRO A 53 5.69 -2.59 -1.42
C PRO A 53 4.82 -1.69 -2.30
N GLU A 54 3.53 -1.61 -1.96
CA GLU A 54 2.53 -0.79 -2.64
C GLU A 54 1.63 -0.10 -1.60
N VAL A 55 1.19 1.13 -1.90
CA VAL A 55 0.28 1.93 -1.08
C VAL A 55 -0.88 2.37 -1.95
N VAL A 56 -2.09 2.17 -1.45
CA VAL A 56 -3.31 2.67 -2.09
C VAL A 56 -3.60 4.07 -1.58
N VAL A 57 -3.77 5.01 -2.49
CA VAL A 57 -4.09 6.41 -2.16
C VAL A 57 -5.30 6.81 -2.98
N GLU A 58 -6.22 7.56 -2.40
CA GLU A 58 -7.32 8.10 -3.18
C GLU A 58 -6.82 9.14 -4.20
N ALA A 59 -7.45 9.19 -5.37
CA ALA A 59 -7.03 10.07 -6.45
C ALA A 59 -7.34 11.54 -6.11
N PRO A 60 -6.48 12.50 -6.49
CA PRO A 60 -6.62 13.90 -6.11
C PRO A 60 -7.98 14.49 -6.51
N GLU A 61 -8.51 14.08 -7.67
CA GLU A 61 -9.84 14.48 -8.17
C GLU A 61 -11.02 14.09 -7.25
N THR A 62 -10.80 13.28 -6.21
CA THR A 62 -11.84 12.86 -5.26
C THR A 62 -11.96 13.82 -4.06
N HIS A 63 -10.86 14.42 -3.59
CA HIS A 63 -10.87 15.26 -2.36
C HIS A 63 -10.42 16.69 -2.61
N LEU A 64 -9.67 16.93 -3.68
CA LEU A 64 -9.27 18.26 -4.06
C LEU A 64 -10.32 18.80 -5.03
N PRO A 65 -10.95 19.94 -4.73
CA PRO A 65 -11.62 20.73 -5.75
C PRO A 65 -10.53 21.17 -6.74
N LEU A 66 -10.33 20.42 -7.82
CA LEU A 66 -9.36 20.78 -8.87
C LEU A 66 -9.98 21.83 -9.80
N ASP A 67 -10.54 22.89 -9.21
CA ASP A 67 -11.31 23.91 -9.91
C ASP A 67 -10.41 25.01 -10.50
N THR A 68 -9.18 25.15 -9.98
CA THR A 68 -8.18 26.08 -10.47
C THR A 68 -6.93 25.39 -11.02
N PHE A 69 -6.24 26.09 -11.91
CA PHE A 69 -4.96 25.62 -12.46
C PHE A 69 -3.89 25.44 -11.37
N GLU A 70 -3.86 26.31 -10.36
CA GLU A 70 -2.93 26.22 -9.24
C GLU A 70 -3.14 24.94 -8.41
N GLU A 71 -4.41 24.54 -8.20
CA GLU A 71 -4.75 23.28 -7.51
C GLU A 71 -4.34 22.05 -8.31
N ILE A 72 -4.50 22.10 -9.64
CA ILE A 72 -4.02 21.06 -10.55
C ILE A 72 -2.49 20.97 -10.48
N GLU A 73 -1.77 22.09 -10.50
CA GLU A 73 -0.31 22.08 -10.39
C GLU A 73 0.19 21.59 -9.02
N ALA A 74 -0.56 21.83 -7.95
CA ALA A 74 -0.20 21.41 -6.59
C ALA A 74 -0.51 19.93 -6.29
N ALA A 75 -1.47 19.32 -6.99
CA ALA A 75 -1.94 17.96 -6.71
C ALA A 75 -0.85 16.87 -6.70
N PRO A 76 0.16 16.87 -7.60
CA PRO A 76 1.26 15.89 -7.55
C PRO A 76 2.05 15.94 -6.24
N GLU A 77 2.38 17.14 -5.76
CA GLU A 77 3.14 17.30 -4.51
C GLU A 77 2.31 16.88 -3.29
N LEU A 78 1.05 17.32 -3.22
CA LEU A 78 0.13 16.95 -2.14
C LEU A 78 -0.06 15.44 -2.06
N THR A 79 -0.27 14.80 -3.20
CA THR A 79 -0.48 13.34 -3.26
C THR A 79 0.80 12.58 -2.90
N ARG A 80 1.99 13.10 -3.25
CA ARG A 80 3.27 12.52 -2.81
C ARG A 80 3.44 12.61 -1.29
N ARG A 81 3.01 13.71 -0.66
CA ARG A 81 3.01 13.83 0.82
C ARG A 81 2.07 12.82 1.46
N LEU A 82 0.89 12.61 0.89
CA LEU A 82 -0.06 11.58 1.37
C LEU A 82 0.54 10.17 1.28
N VAL A 83 1.22 9.82 0.19
CA VAL A 83 1.96 8.55 0.06
C VAL A 83 2.95 8.36 1.21
N HIS A 84 3.75 9.39 1.50
CA HIS A 84 4.74 9.33 2.57
C HIS A 84 4.10 9.13 3.94
N GLU A 85 2.99 9.82 4.21
CA GLU A 85 2.26 9.68 5.47
C GLU A 85 1.63 8.28 5.61
N LEU A 86 0.92 7.80 4.60
CA LEU A 86 0.30 6.47 4.60
C LEU A 86 1.35 5.36 4.69
N THR A 87 2.48 5.50 4.02
CA THR A 87 3.62 4.58 4.15
C THR A 87 4.11 4.53 5.60
N ARG A 88 4.27 5.69 6.26
CA ARG A 88 4.70 5.78 7.65
C ARG A 88 3.68 5.19 8.62
N VAL A 89 2.39 5.46 8.42
CA VAL A 89 1.29 4.91 9.24
C VAL A 89 1.28 3.39 9.12
N ALA A 90 1.31 2.87 7.90
CA ALA A 90 1.37 1.44 7.68
C ALA A 90 2.56 0.82 8.43
N MET A 91 3.76 1.37 8.24
CA MET A 91 4.98 0.88 8.90
C MET A 91 4.86 0.83 10.43
N ARG A 92 4.21 1.84 11.02
CA ARG A 92 3.94 1.89 12.46
C ARG A 92 3.01 0.76 12.89
N GLU A 93 1.85 0.64 12.23
CA GLU A 93 0.86 -0.41 12.54
C GLU A 93 1.46 -1.82 12.44
N ARG A 94 2.34 -2.04 11.45
CA ARG A 94 3.02 -3.33 11.27
C ARG A 94 4.08 -3.60 12.33
N SER A 95 4.74 -2.58 12.84
CA SER A 95 5.69 -2.69 13.96
C SER A 95 4.97 -2.96 15.29
N GLU A 96 3.70 -2.55 15.40
CA GLU A 96 2.86 -2.74 16.59
C GLU A 96 2.10 -4.09 16.56
N GLN A 97 2.06 -4.79 15.41
CA GLN A 97 1.55 -6.16 15.33
C GLN A 97 2.55 -7.14 15.94
N PRO A 98 2.14 -8.00 16.90
CA PRO A 98 3.02 -9.03 17.43
C PRO A 98 3.38 -9.99 16.29
N VAL A 99 4.68 -10.07 15.99
CA VAL A 99 5.24 -11.15 15.18
C VAL A 99 5.02 -12.41 15.99
N TRP A 100 3.93 -13.13 15.72
CA TRP A 100 3.78 -14.49 16.24
C TRP A 100 5.01 -15.27 15.77
N PRO A 101 5.86 -15.77 16.68
CA PRO A 101 7.00 -16.56 16.25
C PRO A 101 6.47 -17.79 15.51
N GLN A 102 6.80 -17.92 14.23
CA GLN A 102 6.54 -19.13 13.44
C GLN A 102 7.38 -20.34 13.89
N ASP A 103 8.06 -20.24 15.04
CA ASP A 103 8.93 -21.28 15.58
C ASP A 103 8.66 -21.48 17.08
N ARG A 104 7.55 -22.14 17.38
CA ARG A 104 7.58 -23.22 18.37
C ARG A 104 6.85 -24.39 17.76
N ALA A 105 7.61 -25.25 17.08
CA ALA A 105 7.32 -26.66 17.08
C ALA A 105 7.02 -27.04 18.54
N THR A 106 5.74 -27.24 18.85
CA THR A 106 5.37 -27.98 20.05
C THR A 106 5.82 -29.41 19.75
N ASP A 107 7.04 -29.70 20.17
CA ASP A 107 7.55 -31.04 20.36
C ASP A 107 6.64 -31.71 21.41
N ILE A 108 5.53 -32.27 20.94
CA ILE A 108 4.72 -33.18 21.75
C ILE A 108 5.45 -34.52 21.69
N THR A 109 6.54 -34.63 22.44
CA THR A 109 7.03 -35.94 22.85
C THR A 109 5.97 -36.55 23.77
N ILE A 110 5.09 -37.40 23.23
CA ILE A 110 4.32 -38.34 24.06
C ILE A 110 5.28 -39.47 24.44
N VAL A 111 6.00 -39.27 25.55
CA VAL A 111 6.67 -40.35 26.27
C VAL A 111 5.67 -40.99 27.22
N GLY A 112 5.25 -42.21 26.87
CA GLY A 112 5.10 -43.36 27.76
C GLY A 112 4.10 -43.29 28.92
N GLY A 113 3.15 -44.23 28.92
CA GLY A 113 2.42 -44.59 30.12
C GLY A 113 1.31 -45.61 29.89
N GLU A 114 1.66 -46.84 29.50
CA GLU A 114 0.87 -48.03 29.85
C GLU A 114 0.85 -48.17 31.38
N PRO A 115 -0.26 -48.65 31.95
CA PRO A 115 -0.36 -50.10 32.19
C PRO A 115 -1.65 -50.77 31.66
#